data_AF-A0A7J6WI56-F1
#
_entry.id   AF-A0A7J6WI56-F1
#
_cell.length_a   1.000
_cell.length_b   1.000
_cell.length_c   1.000
_cell.angle_alpha   90.00
_cell.angle_beta   90.00
_cell.angle_gamma   90.00
#
_symmetry.space_group_name_H-M   'P 1'
#
loop_
_entity.id
_entity.type
_entity.pdbx_description
1 polymer ?
#
loop_
_entity_poly.entity_id
_entity_poly.type
_entity_poly.pdbx_seq_one_letter_code
_entity_poly.pdbx_strand_id
1 'polypeptide(L)'
;MLVLAVVIISMFDGSYAAFNPVDNYLIACGSSRNVTFHGRVFVPDSQQSSFVLKSQGDTAIVTSNSNSNSNVPSLIFQSARIFPAITSYKFDIHQQGRHWVRLYFFPLPNSGNDLESAPITVVTDKFVLINNFTSRIIMVLICLRTIP
;
A
#
# COMPACT_ATOMS: atom_id res chain seq x y z
N MET A 1 0.73 -47.57 -40.88
CA MET A 1 1.18 -46.18 -41.09
C MET A 1 0.86 -45.39 -39.83
N LEU A 2 1.86 -45.13 -38.99
CA LEU A 2 1.73 -44.31 -37.78
C LEU A 2 1.57 -42.84 -38.23
N VAL A 3 0.42 -42.23 -37.95
CA VAL A 3 0.21 -40.80 -38.21
C VAL A 3 0.82 -40.04 -37.03
N LEU A 4 2.00 -39.45 -37.25
CA LEU A 4 2.70 -38.62 -36.29
C LEU A 4 1.90 -37.31 -36.11
N ALA A 5 1.11 -37.21 -35.04
CA ALA A 5 0.39 -35.99 -34.70
C ALA A 5 1.38 -34.93 -34.22
N VAL A 6 1.80 -34.03 -35.12
CA VAL A 6 2.61 -32.86 -34.77
C VAL A 6 1.71 -31.85 -34.06
N VAL A 7 1.77 -31.82 -32.74
CA VAL A 7 1.11 -30.80 -31.92
C VAL A 7 1.92 -29.51 -32.08
N ILE A 8 1.45 -28.61 -32.96
CA ILE A 8 1.99 -27.25 -33.06
C ILE A 8 1.53 -26.50 -31.82
N ILE A 9 2.38 -26.43 -30.79
CA ILE A 9 2.19 -25.55 -29.65
C ILE A 9 2.42 -24.13 -30.18
N SER A 10 1.35 -23.47 -30.63
CA SER A 10 1.39 -22.05 -30.96
C SER A 10 1.72 -21.30 -29.67
N MET A 11 2.95 -20.81 -29.55
CA MET A 11 3.33 -19.84 -28.54
C MET A 11 2.52 -18.57 -28.83
N PHE A 12 1.36 -18.45 -28.18
CA PHE A 12 0.63 -17.19 -28.14
C PHE A 12 1.49 -16.22 -27.33
N ASP A 13 2.29 -15.41 -28.03
CA ASP A 13 2.89 -14.20 -27.47
C ASP A 13 1.76 -13.23 -27.15
N GLY A 14 1.14 -13.42 -25.99
CA GLY A 14 0.20 -12.47 -25.43
C GLY A 14 0.95 -11.16 -25.20
N SER A 15 0.70 -10.15 -26.03
CA SER A 15 1.20 -8.81 -25.76
C SER A 15 0.52 -8.29 -24.49
N TYR A 16 1.22 -8.39 -23.35
CA TYR A 16 0.80 -7.70 -22.14
C TYR A 16 1.06 -6.21 -22.35
N ALA A 17 0.03 -5.46 -22.70
CA ALA A 17 0.14 -4.00 -22.70
C ALA A 17 0.58 -3.55 -21.30
N ALA A 18 1.57 -2.65 -21.24
CA ALA A 18 2.00 -2.05 -19.99
C ALA A 18 0.82 -1.28 -19.39
N PHE A 19 0.33 -1.77 -18.27
CA PHE A 19 -0.83 -1.19 -17.61
C PHE A 19 -0.43 0.10 -16.89
N ASN A 20 -0.95 1.24 -17.34
CA ASN A 20 -0.69 2.54 -16.74
C ASN A 20 -2.03 3.27 -16.45
N PRO A 21 -2.59 3.13 -15.24
CA PRO A 21 -3.89 3.68 -14.90
C PRO A 21 -3.82 5.21 -14.77
N VAL A 22 -4.91 5.90 -15.13
CA VAL A 22 -5.03 7.36 -14.94
C VAL A 22 -4.94 7.71 -13.45
N ASP A 23 -5.63 6.97 -12.60
CA ASP A 23 -5.57 7.11 -11.15
C ASP A 23 -4.58 6.08 -10.57
N ASN A 24 -3.37 6.56 -10.23
CA ASN A 24 -2.29 5.73 -9.68
C ASN A 24 -1.69 6.36 -8.41
N TYR A 25 -2.23 5.99 -7.26
CA TYR A 25 -1.76 6.51 -5.99
C TYR A 25 -0.77 5.56 -5.34
N LEU A 26 0.47 6.00 -5.21
CA LEU A 26 1.57 5.25 -4.61
C LEU A 26 2.13 6.09 -3.46
N ILE A 27 1.62 5.85 -2.26
CA ILE A 27 1.98 6.60 -1.04
C ILE A 27 3.02 5.82 -0.20
N ALA A 28 3.84 6.49 0.60
CA ALA A 28 4.74 5.87 1.56
C ALA A 28 4.47 6.54 2.91
N CYS A 29 3.70 5.86 3.76
CA CYS A 29 3.17 6.50 4.96
C CYS A 29 4.23 6.69 6.04
N GLY A 30 4.28 7.90 6.60
CA GLY A 30 5.33 8.29 7.55
C GLY A 30 6.73 8.42 6.94
N SER A 31 6.91 8.19 5.64
CA SER A 31 8.20 8.43 4.99
C SER A 31 8.44 9.92 4.83
N SER A 32 9.69 10.36 4.99
CA SER A 32 10.12 11.74 4.71
C SER A 32 10.62 11.93 3.27
N ARG A 33 10.71 10.85 2.49
CA ARG A 33 11.25 10.84 1.13
C ARG A 33 10.55 9.83 0.23
N ASN A 34 10.78 9.95 -1.07
CA ASN A 34 10.30 8.96 -2.03
C ASN A 34 10.99 7.62 -1.78
N VAL A 35 10.22 6.53 -1.91
CA VAL A 35 10.69 5.16 -1.72
C VAL A 35 10.43 4.36 -2.98
N THR A 36 11.42 3.60 -3.45
CA THR A 36 11.22 2.70 -4.60
C THR A 36 10.95 1.29 -4.11
N PHE A 37 9.86 0.68 -4.59
CA PHE A 37 9.48 -0.69 -4.25
C PHE A 37 8.84 -1.38 -5.46
N HIS A 38 9.35 -2.58 -5.82
CA HIS A 38 8.99 -3.29 -7.06
C HIS A 38 9.01 -2.40 -8.32
N GLY A 39 10.07 -1.60 -8.49
CA GLY A 39 10.23 -0.72 -9.66
C GLY A 39 9.27 0.48 -9.73
N ARG A 40 8.47 0.72 -8.68
CA ARG A 40 7.54 1.85 -8.60
C ARG A 40 7.95 2.79 -7.49
N VAL A 41 7.73 4.09 -7.70
CA VAL A 41 8.07 5.14 -6.74
C VAL A 41 6.83 5.48 -5.91
N PHE A 42 6.99 5.43 -4.59
CA PHE A 42 6.00 5.78 -3.59
C PHE A 42 6.38 7.10 -2.96
N VAL A 43 5.43 8.04 -2.89
CA VAL A 43 5.63 9.41 -2.39
C VAL A 43 5.16 9.55 -0.94
N PRO A 44 5.80 10.39 -0.10
CA PRO A 44 5.36 10.66 1.26
C PRO A 44 3.87 10.99 1.39
N ASP A 45 3.23 10.49 2.46
CA ASP A 45 1.83 10.84 2.77
C ASP A 45 1.61 12.30 3.19
N SER A 46 2.70 13.01 3.49
CA SER A 46 2.72 14.46 3.71
C SER A 46 2.72 15.26 2.39
N GLN A 47 3.02 14.64 1.25
CA GLN A 47 3.06 15.29 -0.05
C GLN A 47 1.69 15.17 -0.76
N GLN A 48 0.81 16.12 -0.45
CA GLN A 48 -0.65 16.06 -0.72
C GLN A 48 -1.11 16.65 -2.05
N SER A 49 -0.38 16.48 -3.17
CA SER A 49 -0.77 17.14 -4.44
C SER A 49 -2.03 16.57 -5.09
N SER A 50 -2.38 15.30 -4.82
CA SER A 50 -3.47 14.59 -5.51
C SER A 50 -4.40 13.81 -4.56
N PHE A 51 -4.18 13.94 -3.26
CA PHE A 51 -5.01 13.38 -2.20
C PHE A 51 -4.88 14.21 -0.93
N VAL A 52 -5.87 14.09 -0.05
CA VAL A 52 -5.90 14.78 1.25
C VAL A 52 -5.94 13.74 2.37
N LEU A 53 -5.03 13.88 3.34
CA LEU A 53 -5.05 13.12 4.59
C LEU A 53 -5.68 13.99 5.69
N LYS A 54 -6.78 13.52 6.28
CA LYS A 54 -7.46 14.18 7.41
C LYS A 54 -7.48 13.27 8.62
N SER A 55 -7.01 13.77 9.77
CA SER A 55 -7.09 13.06 11.04
C SER A 55 -7.87 13.89 12.05
N GLN A 56 -8.65 13.22 12.91
CA GLN A 56 -9.34 13.85 14.04
C GLN A 56 -8.43 14.06 15.26
N GLY A 57 -7.19 13.58 15.20
CA GLY A 57 -6.21 13.74 16.28
C GLY A 57 -4.78 13.75 15.76
N ASP A 58 -3.83 13.86 16.68
CA ASP A 58 -2.42 13.89 16.33
C ASP A 58 -1.96 12.54 15.80
N THR A 59 -1.23 12.57 14.69
CA THR A 59 -0.62 11.38 14.09
C THR A 59 0.84 11.32 14.47
N ALA A 60 1.36 10.11 14.67
CA ALA A 60 2.77 9.90 14.96
C ALA A 60 3.46 9.17 13.80
N ILE A 61 4.76 9.39 13.63
CA ILE A 61 5.58 8.64 12.68
C ILE A 61 6.51 7.75 13.48
N VAL A 62 6.58 6.49 13.10
CA VAL A 62 7.55 5.53 13.63
C VAL A 62 8.49 5.14 12.50
N THR A 63 9.77 5.05 12.85
CA THR A 63 10.81 4.55 11.97
C THR A 63 11.52 3.40 12.66
N SER A 64 11.88 2.38 11.88
CA SER A 64 12.76 1.31 12.35
C SER A 64 14.18 1.88 12.48
N ASN A 65 14.73 1.84 13.68
CA ASN A 65 16.12 2.20 13.91
C ASN A 65 17.03 1.12 13.31
N SER A 66 18.03 1.54 12.52
CA SER A 66 19.06 0.68 11.94
C SER A 66 19.90 -0.09 12.97
N ASN A 67 19.78 0.25 14.25
CA ASN A 67 20.56 -0.35 15.35
C ASN A 67 19.84 -1.49 16.07
N SER A 68 18.57 -1.76 15.77
CA SER A 68 17.92 -2.98 16.24
C SER A 68 18.09 -4.07 15.17
N ASN A 69 18.22 -5.33 15.57
CA ASN A 69 18.32 -6.52 14.70
C ASN A 69 17.05 -6.78 13.86
N SER A 70 16.33 -5.73 13.47
CA SER A 70 15.13 -5.77 12.65
C SER A 70 15.53 -5.90 11.18
N ASN A 71 15.45 -7.12 10.64
CA ASN A 71 15.52 -7.36 9.21
C ASN A 71 14.26 -6.80 8.53
N VAL A 72 14.21 -5.48 8.34
CA VAL A 72 13.16 -4.84 7.55
C VAL A 72 13.41 -5.19 6.07
N PRO A 73 12.49 -5.91 5.38
CA PRO A 73 12.77 -6.46 4.06
C PRO A 73 12.95 -5.41 2.96
N SER A 74 12.40 -4.20 3.14
CA SER A 74 12.44 -3.15 2.14
C SER A 74 12.18 -1.77 2.74
N LEU A 75 12.63 -0.72 2.04
CA LEU A 75 12.49 0.68 2.46
C LEU A 75 11.03 1.10 2.66
N ILE A 76 10.07 0.49 1.97
CA ILE A 76 8.64 0.82 2.12
C ILE A 76 8.11 0.41 3.51
N PHE A 77 8.81 -0.50 4.19
CA PHE A 77 8.50 -0.95 5.55
C PHE A 77 9.40 -0.30 6.59
N GLN A 78 10.21 0.70 6.24
CA GLN A 78 11.12 1.33 7.19
C GLN A 78 10.40 2.33 8.10
N SER A 79 9.32 2.93 7.62
CA SER A 79 8.51 3.90 8.35
C SER A 79 7.03 3.56 8.27
N ALA A 80 6.26 4.01 9.26
CA ALA A 80 4.81 3.98 9.25
C ALA A 80 4.23 5.22 9.94
N ARG A 81 2.99 5.57 9.57
CA ARG A 81 2.22 6.58 10.28
C ARG A 81 1.17 5.90 11.17
N ILE A 82 1.19 6.25 12.45
CA ILE A 82 0.22 5.79 13.43
C ILE A 82 -0.96 6.75 13.45
N PHE A 83 -2.16 6.19 13.47
CA PHE A 83 -3.43 6.91 13.60
C PHE A 83 -4.11 6.54 14.92
N PRO A 84 -3.91 7.31 16.00
CA PRO A 84 -4.58 7.09 17.28
C PRO A 84 -6.09 7.41 17.23
N ALA A 85 -6.50 8.20 16.23
CA ALA A 85 -7.86 8.62 16.00
C ALA A 85 -8.33 8.31 14.57
N ILE A 86 -9.63 8.41 14.35
CA ILE A 86 -10.24 8.22 13.03
C ILE A 86 -9.55 9.15 12.03
N THR A 87 -9.06 8.54 10.96
CA THR A 87 -8.29 9.20 9.91
C THR A 87 -8.79 8.74 8.55
N SER A 88 -8.88 9.65 7.59
CA SER A 88 -9.33 9.38 6.24
C SER A 88 -8.36 9.90 5.19
N TYR A 89 -8.24 9.13 4.10
CA TYR A 89 -7.62 9.56 2.86
C TYR A 89 -8.73 9.85 1.85
N LYS A 90 -8.67 11.02 1.21
CA LYS A 90 -9.53 11.38 0.10
C LYS A 90 -8.68 11.53 -1.15
N PHE A 91 -8.97 10.75 -2.19
CA PHE A 91 -8.26 10.74 -3.46
C PHE A 91 -9.06 11.48 -4.52
N ASP A 92 -8.39 12.26 -5.37
CA ASP A 92 -9.02 12.93 -6.50
C ASP A 92 -9.12 12.00 -7.71
N ILE A 93 -10.17 11.19 -7.75
CA ILE A 93 -10.39 10.19 -8.81
C ILE A 93 -10.81 10.87 -10.13
N HIS A 94 -10.03 10.67 -11.19
CA HIS A 94 -10.28 11.24 -12.52
C HIS A 94 -11.01 10.27 -13.46
N GLN A 95 -10.75 8.96 -13.35
CA GLN A 95 -11.36 7.93 -14.17
C GLN A 95 -12.38 7.14 -13.35
N GLN A 96 -13.65 7.24 -13.74
CA GLN A 96 -14.70 6.42 -13.17
C GLN A 96 -14.48 4.95 -13.54
N GLY A 97 -14.65 4.04 -12.59
CA GLY A 97 -14.55 2.61 -12.84
C GLY A 97 -14.16 1.81 -11.61
N ARG A 98 -13.63 0.61 -11.85
CA ARG A 98 -13.12 -0.26 -10.79
C ARG A 98 -11.71 0.15 -10.41
N HIS A 99 -11.51 0.45 -9.14
CA HIS A 99 -10.20 0.68 -8.54
C HIS A 99 -9.83 -0.51 -7.63
N TRP A 100 -8.58 -0.94 -7.67
CA TRP A 100 -8.01 -1.88 -6.69
C TRP A 100 -7.44 -1.11 -5.53
N VAL A 101 -7.77 -1.48 -4.30
CA VAL A 101 -7.06 -1.01 -3.10
C VAL A 101 -6.10 -2.11 -2.67
N ARG A 102 -4.80 -1.81 -2.60
CA ARG A 102 -3.83 -2.71 -1.96
C ARG A 102 -3.29 -2.07 -0.72
N LEU A 103 -3.50 -2.68 0.45
CA LEU A 103 -3.03 -2.25 1.76
C LEU A 103 -1.78 -3.03 2.18
N TYR A 104 -0.73 -2.33 2.64
CA TYR A 104 0.47 -2.95 3.19
C TYR A 104 0.53 -2.80 4.72
N PHE A 105 0.82 -3.91 5.41
CA PHE A 105 0.99 -3.97 6.86
C PHE A 105 2.32 -4.65 7.17
N PHE A 106 3.13 -4.03 8.02
CA PHE A 106 4.39 -4.61 8.46
C PHE A 106 4.62 -4.28 9.94
N PRO A 107 4.95 -5.28 10.78
CA PRO A 107 5.25 -5.04 12.19
C PRO A 107 6.63 -4.39 12.32
N LEU A 108 6.70 -3.16 12.82
CA LEU A 108 7.96 -2.46 13.09
C LEU A 108 8.51 -2.84 14.48
N PRO A 109 9.70 -3.43 14.61
CA PRO A 109 10.25 -3.74 15.93
C PRO A 109 10.76 -2.48 16.63
N ASN A 110 10.34 -2.26 17.88
CA ASN A 110 10.89 -1.28 18.82
C ASN A 110 10.77 0.20 18.38
N SER A 111 9.55 0.73 18.42
CA SER A 111 9.27 2.17 18.31
C SER A 111 9.48 2.95 19.62
N GLY A 112 9.98 2.32 20.69
CA GLY A 112 10.12 2.94 22.01
C GLY A 112 8.81 3.14 22.78
N ASN A 113 7.67 2.96 22.11
CA ASN A 113 6.35 2.93 22.72
C ASN A 113 5.86 1.48 22.66
N ASP A 114 5.39 0.92 23.77
CA ASP A 114 4.57 -0.29 23.76
C ASP A 114 3.30 0.04 22.94
N LEU A 115 3.36 -0.18 21.63
CA LEU A 115 2.18 -0.15 20.79
C LEU A 115 1.36 -1.39 21.15
N GLU A 116 0.50 -1.22 22.14
CA GLU A 116 -0.58 -2.14 22.44
C GLU A 116 -1.32 -2.46 21.14
N SER A 117 -1.58 -3.75 20.89
CA SER A 117 -2.23 -4.15 19.65
C SER A 117 -3.66 -3.60 19.63
N ALA A 118 -3.89 -2.53 18.89
CA ALA A 118 -5.23 -2.00 18.66
C ALA A 118 -5.83 -2.65 17.41
N PRO A 119 -7.10 -3.07 17.45
CA PRO A 119 -7.79 -3.56 16.27
C PRO A 119 -7.98 -2.43 15.26
N ILE A 120 -7.72 -2.73 13.99
CA ILE A 120 -7.85 -1.77 12.88
C ILE A 120 -9.04 -2.18 12.04
N THR A 121 -9.86 -1.17 11.69
CA THR A 121 -10.93 -1.30 10.71
C THR A 121 -10.67 -0.30 9.60
N VAL A 122 -10.65 -0.78 8.35
CA VAL A 122 -10.47 0.05 7.16
C VAL A 122 -11.73 -0.02 6.34
N VAL A 123 -12.30 1.15 6.08
CA VAL A 123 -13.55 1.31 5.33
C VAL A 123 -13.33 2.23 4.13
N THR A 124 -14.16 2.02 3.13
CA THR A 124 -14.46 2.96 2.06
C THR A 124 -15.87 3.50 2.28
N ASP A 125 -16.32 4.42 1.43
CA ASP A 125 -17.69 4.96 1.52
C ASP A 125 -18.78 3.89 1.45
N LYS A 126 -18.51 2.72 0.84
CA LYS A 126 -19.50 1.67 0.59
C LYS A 126 -19.17 0.31 1.19
N PHE A 127 -17.89 0.03 1.46
CA PHE A 127 -17.43 -1.31 1.84
C PHE A 127 -16.45 -1.26 2.99
N VAL A 128 -16.53 -2.27 3.85
CA VAL A 128 -15.49 -2.57 4.84
C VAL A 128 -14.43 -3.44 4.16
N LEU A 129 -13.20 -2.94 4.05
CA LEU A 129 -12.08 -3.67 3.44
C LEU A 129 -11.42 -4.60 4.44
N ILE A 130 -11.30 -4.14 5.69
CA ILE A 130 -10.68 -4.85 6.80
C ILE A 130 -11.51 -4.55 8.04
N ASN A 131 -11.82 -5.57 8.84
CA ASN A 131 -12.56 -5.42 10.08
C ASN A 131 -11.83 -6.12 11.22
N ASN A 132 -11.65 -5.43 12.35
CA ASN A 132 -11.08 -6.00 13.58
C ASN A 132 -9.74 -6.73 13.36
N PHE A 133 -8.87 -6.16 12.53
CA PHE A 133 -7.56 -6.73 12.26
C PHE A 133 -6.57 -6.30 13.34
N THR A 134 -6.11 -7.27 14.13
CA THR A 134 -5.08 -7.06 15.13
C THR A 134 -3.73 -7.49 14.57
N SER A 135 -2.78 -6.56 14.56
CA SER A 135 -1.38 -6.90 14.37
C SER A 135 -0.57 -6.04 15.32
N ARG A 136 0.63 -6.51 15.70
CA ARG A 136 1.49 -5.82 16.65
C ARG A 136 2.02 -4.45 16.16
N ILE A 137 1.55 -3.89 15.02
CA ILE A 137 1.67 -2.45 14.64
C ILE A 137 0.87 -2.10 13.37
N ILE A 138 0.49 -0.81 13.27
CA ILE A 138 -0.50 -0.16 12.37
C ILE A 138 0.01 0.14 10.94
N MET A 139 -0.95 0.09 10.00
CA MET A 139 -1.08 0.58 8.59
C MET A 139 0.01 1.58 8.13
N VAL A 140 0.45 1.66 6.86
CA VAL A 140 -0.35 1.92 5.66
C VAL A 140 0.46 1.73 4.38
N LEU A 141 -0.24 1.29 3.34
CA LEU A 141 -0.23 1.98 2.06
C LEU A 141 -1.40 1.48 1.21
N ILE A 142 -2.34 2.34 0.79
CA ILE A 142 -3.35 2.03 -0.25
C ILE A 142 -2.78 2.35 -1.64
N CYS A 143 -2.47 1.34 -2.45
CA CYS A 143 -2.30 1.53 -3.89
C CYS A 143 -3.66 1.42 -4.56
N LEU A 144 -4.21 2.54 -5.04
CA LEU A 144 -5.37 2.58 -5.93
C LEU A 144 -4.91 2.35 -7.37
N ARG A 145 -5.39 1.28 -8.03
CA ARG A 145 -5.08 0.93 -9.44
C ARG A 145 -6.40 0.82 -10.24
N THR A 146 -6.63 1.58 -11.31
CA THR A 146 -7.85 1.45 -12.17
C THR A 146 -7.68 0.49 -13.35
N ILE A 147 -8.58 -0.49 -13.53
CA ILE A 147 -8.61 -1.30 -14.78
C ILE A 147 -9.43 -0.55 -15.86
N PRO A 148 -9.04 -0.57 -17.16
CA PRO A 148 -9.91 -0.18 -18.26
C PRO A 148 -11.18 -1.05 -18.37
#